data_AF-A0A7X8NTK4-F1
#
_entry.id   AF-A0A7X8NTK4-F1
#
_cell.length_a   1.000
_cell.length_b   1.000
_cell.length_c   1.000
_cell.angle_alpha   90.00
_cell.angle_beta   90.00
_cell.angle_gamma   90.00
#
_symmetry.space_group_name_H-M   'P 1'
#
loop_
_entity.id
_entity.type
_entity.pdbx_description
1 polymer ?
#
loop_
_entity_poly.entity_id
_entity_poly.type
_entity_poly.pdbx_seq_one_letter_code
_entity_poly.pdbx_strand_id
1 'polypeptide(L)'
;MDLAITYQQSQRLLKQRNLLAASSLGLFAATLLLAFKTAGQNREIILQPVLSRPLTITSGEVSRDYLELVTRDAALLMLNRSPSNLQYWMEAVLALTDPKAHGRMKAELLKVVTDQSGSSVSQYFTMEKLTVDPAGLTSEVNGTLHTVIGSKEVSAEARTFRFVWSYSGVSLRLLAFGKVQPDQKQGQDA
;
A
#
# COMPACT_ATOMS: atom_id res chain seq x y z
N MET A 1 12.30 3.60 -77.80
CA MET A 1 11.79 2.74 -76.69
C MET A 1 12.14 3.30 -75.31
N ASP A 2 12.98 4.34 -75.21
CA ASP A 2 13.46 4.90 -73.94
C ASP A 2 12.45 5.78 -73.19
N LEU A 3 11.55 6.48 -73.88
CA LEU A 3 10.56 7.37 -73.25
C LEU A 3 9.57 6.63 -72.34
N ALA A 4 9.22 5.38 -72.67
CA ALA A 4 8.32 4.56 -71.86
C ALA A 4 9.01 4.07 -70.57
N ILE A 5 10.32 3.82 -70.62
CA ILE A 5 11.12 3.37 -69.48
C ILE A 5 11.27 4.51 -68.47
N THR A 6 11.54 5.73 -68.93
CA THR A 6 11.65 6.93 -68.07
C THR A 6 10.34 7.28 -67.38
N TYR A 7 9.20 7.10 -68.06
CA TYR A 7 7.88 7.35 -67.46
C TYR A 7 7.50 6.32 -66.39
N GLN A 8 7.84 5.04 -66.60
CA GLN A 8 7.62 4.00 -65.58
C GLN A 8 8.52 4.18 -64.35
N GLN A 9 9.75 4.65 -64.53
CA GLN A 9 10.67 4.95 -63.42
C GLN A 9 10.20 6.17 -62.61
N SER A 10 9.77 7.25 -63.25
CA SER A 10 9.26 8.44 -62.55
C SER A 10 7.99 8.14 -61.75
N GLN A 11 7.10 7.29 -62.28
CA GLN A 11 5.88 6.88 -61.58
C GLN A 11 6.15 5.98 -60.37
N ARG A 12 7.21 5.15 -60.41
CA ARG A 12 7.67 4.36 -59.25
C ARG A 12 8.26 5.25 -58.16
N LEU A 13 9.07 6.24 -58.52
CA LEU A 13 9.65 7.21 -57.59
C LEU A 13 8.56 8.06 -56.91
N LEU A 14 7.53 8.48 -57.65
CA LEU A 14 6.39 9.21 -57.07
C LEU A 14 5.59 8.34 -56.09
N LYS A 15 5.37 7.06 -56.41
CA LYS A 15 4.69 6.12 -55.50
C LYS A 15 5.53 5.85 -54.25
N GLN A 16 6.84 5.67 -54.37
CA GLN A 16 7.75 5.48 -53.23
C GLN A 16 7.80 6.73 -52.34
N ARG A 17 7.86 7.93 -52.92
CA ARG A 17 7.80 9.19 -52.17
C ARG A 17 6.49 9.34 -51.42
N ASN A 18 5.36 9.06 -52.07
CA ASN A 18 4.05 9.18 -51.44
C ASN A 18 3.87 8.12 -50.33
N LEU A 19 4.40 6.91 -50.51
CA LEU A 19 4.42 5.86 -49.48
C LEU A 19 5.26 6.30 -48.27
N LEU A 20 6.46 6.84 -48.51
CA LEU A 20 7.33 7.35 -47.45
C LEU A 20 6.69 8.52 -46.71
N ALA A 21 6.10 9.48 -47.45
CA ALA A 21 5.38 10.60 -46.86
C ALA A 21 4.19 10.13 -46.01
N ALA A 22 3.39 9.17 -46.50
CA ALA A 22 2.28 8.59 -45.75
C ALA A 22 2.76 7.85 -44.49
N SER A 23 3.83 7.06 -44.59
CA SER A 23 4.40 6.35 -43.44
C SER A 23 4.95 7.30 -42.38
N SER A 24 5.62 8.39 -42.80
CA SER A 24 6.14 9.42 -41.89
C SER A 24 5.01 10.17 -41.20
N LEU A 25 3.93 10.50 -41.92
CA LEU A 25 2.72 11.10 -41.34
C LEU A 25 2.05 10.17 -40.33
N GLY A 26 1.98 8.88 -40.64
CA GLY A 26 1.44 7.86 -39.73
C GLY A 26 2.26 7.74 -38.44
N LEU A 27 3.59 7.68 -38.55
CA LEU A 27 4.50 7.64 -37.40
C LEU A 27 4.40 8.92 -36.56
N PHE A 28 4.36 10.09 -37.20
CA PHE A 28 4.20 11.37 -36.51
C PHE A 28 2.88 11.45 -35.72
N ALA A 29 1.77 11.02 -36.33
CA ALA A 29 0.48 10.94 -35.67
C ALA A 29 0.49 9.96 -34.49
N ALA A 30 1.13 8.79 -34.63
CA ALA A 30 1.27 7.82 -33.56
C ALA A 30 2.09 8.38 -32.38
N THR A 31 3.20 9.08 -32.66
CA THR A 31 4.00 9.72 -31.60
C THR A 31 3.24 10.83 -30.88
N LEU A 32 2.44 11.63 -31.59
CA LEU A 32 1.58 12.65 -30.98
C LEU A 32 0.53 12.00 -30.06
N LEU A 33 -0.14 10.94 -30.52
CA LEU A 33 -1.13 10.22 -29.72
C LEU A 33 -0.51 9.65 -28.43
N LEU A 34 0.68 9.07 -28.52
CA LEU A 34 1.42 8.57 -27.36
C LEU A 34 1.80 9.72 -26.41
N ALA A 35 2.29 10.84 -26.95
CA ALA A 35 2.66 12.01 -26.16
C ALA A 35 1.45 12.62 -25.43
N PHE A 36 0.30 12.75 -26.10
CA PHE A 36 -0.95 13.22 -25.48
C PHE A 36 -1.44 12.28 -24.38
N LYS A 37 -1.36 10.96 -24.61
CA LYS A 37 -1.72 9.96 -23.60
C LYS A 37 -0.82 10.05 -22.35
N THR A 38 0.47 10.29 -22.54
CA THR A 38 1.43 10.47 -21.43
C THR A 38 1.25 11.82 -20.74
N ALA A 39 1.00 12.90 -21.48
CA ALA A 39 0.77 14.23 -20.91
C ALA A 39 -0.52 14.30 -20.08
N GLY A 40 -1.54 13.51 -20.45
CA GLY A 40 -2.79 13.36 -19.71
C GLY A 40 -2.71 12.43 -18.50
N GLN A 41 -1.56 11.81 -18.21
CA GLN A 41 -1.37 11.10 -16.94
C GLN A 41 -1.28 12.15 -15.82
N ASN A 42 -2.44 12.48 -15.26
CA ASN A 42 -2.55 13.26 -14.03
C ASN A 42 -1.66 12.60 -12.98
N ARG A 43 -0.61 13.33 -12.57
CA ARG A 43 0.11 13.03 -11.35
C ARG A 43 -0.87 13.32 -10.22
N GLU A 44 -1.47 12.27 -9.67
CA GLU A 44 -2.36 12.40 -8.53
C GLU A 44 -1.50 12.83 -7.32
N ILE A 45 -1.63 14.10 -6.93
CA ILE A 45 -1.03 14.60 -5.69
C ILE A 45 -1.98 14.19 -4.57
N ILE A 46 -1.67 13.08 -3.93
CA ILE A 46 -2.40 12.62 -2.75
C ILE A 46 -2.11 13.62 -1.63
N LEU A 47 -3.12 14.43 -1.30
CA LEU A 47 -3.06 15.40 -0.20
C LEU A 47 -3.12 14.62 1.11
N GLN A 48 -1.96 14.28 1.66
CA GLN A 48 -1.85 13.81 3.03
C GLN A 48 -1.69 15.00 3.99
N PRO A 49 -2.28 14.95 5.20
CA PRO A 49 -2.06 15.95 6.23
C PRO A 49 -0.56 16.13 6.50
N VAL A 50 -0.14 17.40 6.67
CA VAL A 50 1.24 17.88 6.89
C VAL A 50 2.31 16.79 7.07
N LEU A 51 2.93 16.42 5.96
CA LEU A 51 4.10 15.57 5.96
C LEU A 51 5.36 16.43 6.10
N SER A 52 6.30 16.01 6.95
CA SER A 52 7.61 16.65 7.04
C SER A 52 8.48 16.41 5.78
N ARG A 53 8.05 15.49 4.88
CA ARG A 53 8.79 15.07 3.68
C ARG A 53 7.83 14.74 2.52
N PRO A 54 8.24 14.94 1.25
CA PRO A 54 7.46 14.51 0.09
C PRO A 54 7.35 12.98 0.06
N LEU A 55 6.13 12.44 -0.06
CA LEU A 55 5.92 11.02 -0.31
C LEU A 55 5.84 10.75 -1.81
N THR A 56 6.58 9.75 -2.26
CA THR A 56 6.48 9.21 -3.61
C THR A 56 5.89 7.80 -3.53
N ILE A 57 4.89 7.55 -4.37
CA ILE A 57 4.33 6.23 -4.61
C ILE A 57 4.67 5.90 -6.06
N THR A 58 5.51 4.89 -6.25
CA THR A 58 5.85 4.39 -7.58
C THR A 58 5.25 3.00 -7.72
N SER A 59 4.83 2.61 -8.92
CA SER A 59 4.21 1.30 -9.18
C SER A 59 5.06 0.09 -8.77
N GLY A 60 6.37 0.25 -8.59
CA GLY A 60 7.29 -0.82 -8.22
C GLY A 60 7.67 -0.88 -6.74
N GLU A 61 7.67 0.25 -6.02
CA GLU A 61 8.25 0.32 -4.68
C GLU A 61 7.45 1.22 -3.74
N VAL A 62 7.31 0.73 -2.51
CA VAL A 62 6.71 1.44 -1.39
C VAL A 62 7.82 2.25 -0.71
N SER A 63 7.67 3.57 -0.65
CA SER A 63 8.66 4.38 0.07
C SER A 63 8.59 4.10 1.57
N ARG A 64 9.77 4.15 2.23
CA ARG A 64 9.89 3.95 3.69
C ARG A 64 8.95 4.86 4.47
N ASP A 65 8.95 6.14 4.13
CA ASP A 65 8.14 7.16 4.80
C ASP A 65 6.64 6.91 4.63
N TYR A 66 6.21 6.38 3.46
CA TYR A 66 4.81 6.00 3.24
C TYR A 66 4.42 4.77 4.05
N LEU A 67 5.27 3.74 4.09
CA LEU A 67 5.03 2.54 4.90
C LEU A 67 4.97 2.89 6.39
N GLU A 68 5.83 3.80 6.84
CA GLU A 68 5.84 4.31 8.22
C GLU A 68 4.52 5.03 8.55
N LEU A 69 4.07 5.93 7.68
CA LEU A 69 2.82 6.66 7.88
C LEU A 69 1.60 5.72 7.94
N VAL A 70 1.48 4.81 6.97
CA VAL A 70 0.37 3.85 6.93
C VAL A 70 0.42 2.92 8.12
N THR A 71 1.60 2.46 8.53
CA THR A 71 1.75 1.62 9.73
C THR A 71 1.33 2.37 10.99
N ARG A 72 1.72 3.64 11.12
CA ARG A 72 1.35 4.46 12.28
C ARG A 72 -0.18 4.58 12.40
N ASP A 73 -0.84 4.89 11.30
CA ASP A 73 -2.31 5.01 11.24
C ASP A 73 -2.99 3.67 11.55
N ALA A 74 -2.55 2.61 10.89
CA ALA A 74 -3.06 1.26 11.09
C ALA A 74 -2.87 0.76 12.53
N ALA A 75 -1.73 1.05 13.15
CA ALA A 75 -1.45 0.68 14.54
C ALA A 75 -2.35 1.44 15.52
N LEU A 76 -2.57 2.74 15.28
CA LEU A 76 -3.51 3.53 16.09
C LEU A 76 -4.93 2.99 15.97
N LEU A 77 -5.36 2.59 14.76
CA LEU A 77 -6.67 1.98 14.57
C LEU A 77 -6.77 0.60 15.23
N MET A 78 -5.81 -0.30 14.98
CA MET A 78 -5.91 -1.71 15.39
C MET A 78 -5.67 -1.93 16.88
N LEU A 79 -4.79 -1.14 17.51
CA LEU A 79 -4.34 -1.36 18.89
C LEU A 79 -5.13 -0.57 19.93
N ASN A 80 -6.07 0.29 19.51
CA ASN A 80 -6.91 1.07 20.41
C ASN A 80 -8.38 0.68 20.23
N ARG A 81 -8.99 0.10 21.27
CA ARG A 81 -10.37 -0.37 21.22
C ARG A 81 -11.08 -0.24 22.57
N SER A 82 -12.38 -0.01 22.51
CA SER A 82 -13.28 0.11 23.63
C SER A 82 -14.62 -0.53 23.28
N PRO A 83 -15.49 -0.83 24.27
CA PRO A 83 -16.82 -1.38 23.99
C PRO A 83 -17.67 -0.46 23.09
N SER A 84 -17.43 0.85 23.13
CA SER A 84 -18.15 1.85 22.33
C SER A 84 -17.73 1.92 20.87
N ASN A 85 -16.50 1.52 20.52
CA ASN A 85 -15.98 1.63 19.14
C ASN A 85 -15.73 0.27 18.46
N LEU A 86 -16.04 -0.84 19.13
CA LEU A 86 -15.69 -2.19 18.70
C LEU A 86 -16.26 -2.57 17.32
N GLN A 87 -17.48 -2.14 17.01
CA GLN A 87 -18.10 -2.36 15.69
C GLN A 87 -17.34 -1.62 14.59
N TYR A 88 -17.09 -0.32 14.79
CA TYR A 88 -16.34 0.51 13.86
C TYR A 88 -14.92 -0.03 13.65
N TRP A 89 -14.26 -0.43 14.73
CA TRP A 89 -12.93 -1.05 14.71
C TRP A 89 -12.90 -2.27 13.78
N MET A 90 -13.84 -3.20 13.94
CA MET A 90 -13.88 -4.40 13.10
C MET A 90 -14.06 -4.06 11.62
N GLU A 91 -14.99 -3.17 11.29
CA GLU A 91 -15.24 -2.75 9.91
C GLU A 91 -14.04 -2.04 9.29
N ALA A 92 -13.40 -1.14 10.04
CA ALA A 92 -12.24 -0.39 9.57
C ALA A 92 -11.00 -1.29 9.37
N VAL A 93 -10.76 -2.27 10.25
CA VAL A 93 -9.66 -3.24 10.07
C VAL A 93 -9.91 -4.14 8.87
N LEU A 94 -11.15 -4.59 8.65
CA LEU A 94 -11.51 -5.36 7.46
C LEU A 94 -11.31 -4.56 6.17
N ALA A 95 -11.70 -3.29 6.15
CA ALA A 95 -11.51 -2.42 4.99
C ALA A 95 -10.01 -2.25 4.59
N LEU A 96 -9.10 -2.30 5.56
CA LEU A 96 -7.65 -2.24 5.33
C LEU A 96 -7.06 -3.60 4.87
N THR A 97 -7.76 -4.70 5.11
CA THR A 97 -7.26 -6.06 4.88
C THR A 97 -7.27 -6.43 3.39
N ASP A 98 -6.27 -7.19 2.94
CA ASP A 98 -6.22 -7.74 1.59
C ASP A 98 -7.41 -8.69 1.36
N PRO A 99 -8.08 -8.66 0.18
CA PRO A 99 -9.15 -9.60 -0.14
C PRO A 99 -8.78 -11.08 0.04
N LYS A 100 -7.50 -11.44 -0.14
CA LYS A 100 -7.01 -12.81 0.06
C LYS A 100 -7.01 -13.23 1.54
N ALA A 101 -6.82 -12.28 2.46
CA ALA A 101 -6.74 -12.53 3.90
C ALA A 101 -8.06 -12.25 4.64
N HIS A 102 -9.06 -11.67 3.96
CA HIS A 102 -10.34 -11.25 4.55
C HIS A 102 -11.04 -12.32 5.40
N GLY A 103 -11.13 -13.57 4.90
CA GLY A 103 -11.83 -14.63 5.61
C GLY A 103 -11.18 -15.00 6.95
N ARG A 104 -9.84 -15.12 6.95
CA ARG A 104 -9.06 -15.41 8.17
C ARG A 104 -9.14 -14.24 9.14
N MET A 105 -8.89 -13.03 8.65
CA MET A 105 -8.92 -11.82 9.46
C MET A 105 -10.29 -11.63 10.11
N LYS A 106 -11.38 -11.78 9.36
CA LYS A 106 -12.74 -11.68 9.90
C LYS A 106 -13.00 -12.68 11.03
N ALA A 107 -12.53 -13.92 10.90
CA ALA A 107 -12.68 -14.92 11.95
C ALA A 107 -11.92 -14.54 13.22
N GLU A 108 -10.69 -14.04 13.09
CA GLU A 108 -9.89 -13.56 14.22
C GLU A 108 -10.51 -12.35 14.91
N LEU A 109 -10.98 -11.37 14.12
CA LEU A 109 -11.65 -10.18 14.65
C LEU A 109 -12.96 -10.54 15.35
N LEU A 110 -13.78 -11.43 14.77
CA LEU A 110 -15.02 -11.88 15.40
C LEU A 110 -14.78 -12.51 16.76
N LYS A 111 -13.72 -13.31 16.91
CA LYS A 111 -13.34 -13.87 18.21
C LYS A 111 -13.06 -12.75 19.23
N VAL A 112 -12.27 -11.74 18.85
CA VAL A 112 -12.00 -10.59 19.71
C VAL A 112 -13.27 -9.82 20.06
N VAL A 113 -14.17 -9.63 19.09
CA VAL A 113 -15.45 -8.95 19.32
C VAL A 113 -16.32 -9.74 20.28
N THR A 114 -16.46 -11.06 20.11
CA THR A 114 -17.24 -11.91 21.00
C THR A 114 -16.66 -11.93 22.42
N ASP A 115 -15.34 -12.00 22.56
CA ASP A 115 -14.66 -12.01 23.86
C ASP A 115 -14.80 -10.67 24.61
N GLN A 116 -14.85 -9.55 23.88
CA GLN A 116 -14.94 -8.22 24.48
C GLN A 116 -16.36 -7.67 24.57
N SER A 117 -17.30 -8.21 23.78
CA SER A 117 -18.70 -7.82 23.78
C SER A 117 -19.35 -8.18 25.12
N GLY A 118 -19.85 -7.17 25.82
CA GLY A 118 -20.42 -7.32 27.17
C GLY A 118 -19.42 -7.14 28.31
N SER A 119 -18.12 -6.99 28.00
CA SER A 119 -17.10 -6.61 28.99
C SER A 119 -16.92 -5.08 29.01
N SER A 120 -16.56 -4.51 30.16
CA SER A 120 -16.16 -3.10 30.28
C SER A 120 -14.66 -2.89 30.02
N VAL A 121 -14.05 -3.77 29.21
CA VAL A 121 -12.61 -3.77 28.91
C VAL A 121 -12.33 -2.79 27.78
N SER A 122 -11.47 -1.81 28.03
CA SER A 122 -10.89 -0.93 27.02
C SER A 122 -9.38 -1.15 26.95
N GLN A 123 -8.82 -1.02 25.76
CA GLN A 123 -7.40 -1.17 25.52
C GLN A 123 -6.88 -0.01 24.70
N TYR A 124 -5.72 0.51 25.09
CA TYR A 124 -5.04 1.53 24.33
C TYR A 124 -3.55 1.22 24.30
N PHE A 125 -2.88 1.69 23.24
CA PHE A 125 -1.48 1.39 23.00
C PHE A 125 -0.66 2.67 22.90
N THR A 126 0.38 2.74 23.72
CA THR A 126 1.34 3.83 23.72
C THR A 126 2.54 3.41 22.87
N MET A 127 2.59 3.93 21.65
CA MET A 127 3.67 3.63 20.70
C MET A 127 4.97 4.31 21.12
N GLU A 128 6.04 3.53 21.24
CA GLU A 128 7.38 4.01 21.63
C GLU A 128 8.34 4.00 20.43
N LYS A 129 8.26 2.96 19.59
CA LYS A 129 9.14 2.79 18.43
C LYS A 129 8.41 2.15 17.26
N LEU A 130 8.71 2.64 16.06
CA LEU A 130 8.23 2.10 14.79
C LEU A 130 9.44 1.76 13.91
N THR A 131 9.48 0.53 13.41
CA THR A 131 10.49 0.05 12.46
C THR A 131 9.78 -0.47 11.22
N VAL A 132 10.30 -0.16 10.04
CA VAL A 132 9.69 -0.54 8.76
C VAL A 132 10.74 -1.16 7.85
N ASP A 133 10.34 -2.20 7.13
CA ASP A 133 11.11 -2.87 6.09
C ASP A 133 10.30 -2.86 4.78
N PRO A 134 10.55 -1.87 3.90
CA PRO A 134 9.87 -1.77 2.61
C PRO A 134 10.17 -2.92 1.66
N ALA A 135 11.36 -3.55 1.76
CA ALA A 135 11.75 -4.65 0.88
C ALA A 135 10.98 -5.93 1.24
N GLY A 136 10.83 -6.21 2.54
CA GLY A 136 10.00 -7.30 3.05
C GLY A 136 8.51 -6.99 3.15
N LEU A 137 8.09 -5.75 2.85
CA LEU A 137 6.73 -5.24 3.09
C LEU A 137 6.22 -5.55 4.50
N THR A 138 7.09 -5.35 5.50
CA THR A 138 6.76 -5.60 6.91
C THR A 138 7.02 -4.37 7.75
N SER A 139 6.29 -4.24 8.84
CA SER A 139 6.54 -3.20 9.83
C SER A 139 6.26 -3.69 11.24
N GLU A 140 7.00 -3.12 12.19
CA GLU A 140 6.94 -3.48 13.59
C GLU A 140 6.77 -2.26 14.46
N VAL A 141 5.81 -2.36 15.37
CA VAL A 141 5.48 -1.33 16.34
C VAL A 141 5.74 -1.88 17.73
N ASN A 142 6.58 -1.19 18.49
CA ASN A 142 6.89 -1.50 19.87
C ASN A 142 6.36 -0.40 20.79
N GLY A 143 5.91 -0.79 21.97
CA GLY A 143 5.33 0.11 22.96
C GLY A 143 4.60 -0.65 24.06
N THR A 144 3.76 0.06 24.81
CA THR A 144 3.04 -0.50 25.95
C THR A 144 1.55 -0.63 25.65
N LEU A 145 1.01 -1.84 25.82
CA LEU A 145 -0.43 -2.11 25.72
C LEU A 145 -1.06 -2.00 27.11
N HIS A 146 -1.93 -1.02 27.26
CA HIS A 146 -2.68 -0.77 28.47
C HIS A 146 -4.06 -1.41 28.37
N THR A 147 -4.48 -2.10 29.43
CA THR A 147 -5.83 -2.67 29.57
C THR A 147 -6.50 -2.05 30.78
N VAL A 148 -7.68 -1.46 30.55
CA VAL A 148 -8.49 -0.78 31.56
C VAL A 148 -9.83 -1.49 31.66
N ILE A 149 -10.29 -1.75 32.88
CA ILE A 149 -11.62 -2.30 33.13
C ILE A 149 -12.40 -1.28 33.94
N GLY A 150 -13.46 -0.73 33.35
CA GLY A 150 -14.21 0.38 33.94
C GLY A 150 -13.31 1.60 34.14
N SER A 151 -12.99 1.94 35.39
CA SER A 151 -12.13 3.06 35.77
C SER A 151 -10.73 2.67 36.25
N LYS A 152 -10.39 1.38 36.27
CA LYS A 152 -9.11 0.89 36.81
C LYS A 152 -8.26 0.27 35.70
N GLU A 153 -7.00 0.71 35.61
CA GLU A 153 -5.99 0.03 34.80
C GLU A 153 -5.60 -1.29 35.48
N VAL A 154 -5.69 -2.39 34.73
CA VAL A 154 -5.46 -3.75 35.23
C VAL A 154 -4.17 -4.36 34.70
N SER A 155 -3.66 -3.90 33.56
CA SER A 155 -2.40 -4.37 32.99
C SER A 155 -1.78 -3.29 32.10
N ALA A 156 -0.45 -3.21 32.13
CA ALA A 156 0.37 -2.43 31.22
C ALA A 156 1.57 -3.32 30.82
N GLU A 157 1.62 -3.74 29.57
CA GLU A 157 2.61 -4.71 29.10
C GLU A 157 3.36 -4.19 27.88
N ALA A 158 4.69 -4.24 27.93
CA ALA A 158 5.53 -3.99 26.76
C ALA A 158 5.30 -5.09 25.71
N ARG A 159 4.84 -4.70 24.53
CA ARG A 159 4.49 -5.62 23.44
C ARG A 159 5.01 -5.07 22.11
N THR A 160 5.41 -6.00 21.24
CA THR A 160 5.75 -5.70 19.85
C THR A 160 4.71 -6.34 18.93
N PHE A 161 4.20 -5.56 17.99
CA PHE A 161 3.25 -6.00 16.99
C PHE A 161 3.88 -5.90 15.60
N ARG A 162 3.68 -6.93 14.77
CA ARG A 162 4.12 -6.96 13.39
C ARG A 162 2.92 -6.88 12.46
N PHE A 163 3.08 -6.07 11.42
CA PHE A 163 2.16 -5.89 10.31
C PHE A 163 2.86 -6.41 9.06
N VAL A 164 2.15 -7.25 8.31
CA VAL A 164 2.59 -7.79 7.02
C VAL A 164 1.69 -7.20 5.95
N TRP A 165 2.30 -6.59 4.94
CA TRP A 165 1.60 -5.86 3.90
C TRP A 165 1.69 -6.57 2.56
N SER A 166 0.67 -6.40 1.72
CA SER A 166 0.72 -6.66 0.28
C SER A 166 0.72 -5.33 -0.46
N TYR A 167 1.52 -5.24 -1.51
CA TYR A 167 1.50 -4.12 -2.43
C TYR A 167 1.12 -4.61 -3.82
N SER A 168 0.00 -4.12 -4.35
CA SER A 168 -0.48 -4.51 -5.67
C SER A 168 -1.12 -3.32 -6.37
N GLY A 169 -0.63 -3.01 -7.59
CA GLY A 169 -1.27 -2.05 -8.48
C GLY A 169 -1.51 -0.68 -7.86
N VAL A 170 -0.56 -0.18 -7.06
CA VAL A 170 -0.56 1.06 -6.27
C VAL A 170 -1.28 1.07 -4.91
N SER A 171 -1.95 -0.02 -4.53
CA SER A 171 -2.60 -0.14 -3.22
C SER A 171 -1.77 -0.99 -2.26
N LEU A 172 -1.53 -0.46 -1.06
CA LEU A 172 -0.99 -1.18 0.08
C LEU A 172 -2.15 -1.73 0.93
N ARG A 173 -2.14 -3.03 1.23
CA ARG A 173 -3.17 -3.68 2.05
C ARG A 173 -2.55 -4.57 3.12
N LEU A 174 -3.29 -4.81 4.19
CA LEU A 174 -2.84 -5.65 5.30
C LEU A 174 -3.08 -7.13 4.99
N LEU A 175 -2.03 -7.94 4.97
CA LEU A 175 -2.13 -9.41 4.84
C LEU A 175 -2.27 -10.10 6.19
N ALA A 176 -1.51 -9.65 7.19
CA ALA A 176 -1.52 -10.24 8.52
C ALA A 176 -1.10 -9.22 9.57
N PHE A 177 -1.60 -9.42 10.79
CA PHE A 177 -1.27 -8.63 11.96
C PHE A 177 -1.16 -9.56 13.17
N GLY A 178 -0.16 -9.35 14.01
CA GLY A 178 0.01 -10.20 15.19
C GLY A 178 1.07 -9.71 16.17
N LYS A 179 1.02 -10.26 17.38
CA LYS A 179 2.05 -10.06 18.40
C LYS A 179 3.32 -10.83 18.01
N VAL A 180 4.46 -10.14 18.01
CA VAL A 180 5.78 -10.79 17.91
C VAL A 180 6.12 -11.30 19.31
N GLN A 181 6.33 -12.60 19.45
CA GLN A 181 6.94 -13.11 20.67
C GLN A 181 8.41 -12.66 20.66
N PRO A 182 8.91 -12.03 21.74
CA PRO A 182 10.33 -11.80 21.83
C PRO A 182 11.01 -13.16 21.73
N ASP A 183 11.86 -13.31 20.71
CA ASP A 183 12.68 -14.50 20.55
C ASP A 183 13.38 -14.70 21.90
N GLN A 184 13.16 -15.85 22.53
CA GLN A 184 13.98 -16.22 23.68
C GLN A 184 15.40 -16.18 23.16
N LYS A 185 16.18 -15.20 23.65
CA LYS A 185 17.57 -14.97 23.26
C LYS A 185 18.25 -16.31 23.00
N GLN A 186 18.86 -16.44 21.81
CA GLN A 186 20.04 -17.26 21.60
C GLN A 186 21.06 -16.89 22.68
N GLY A 187 20.92 -17.57 23.82
CA GLY A 187 21.94 -17.76 24.83
C GLY A 187 22.37 -19.20 24.69
N GLN A 188 23.07 -19.48 23.59
CA GLN A 188 23.92 -20.65 23.44
C GLN A 188 25.04 -20.28 22.47
N ASP A 189 26.24 -20.29 23.05
CA ASP A 189 27.54 -20.52 22.41
C ASP A 189 28.24 -19.34 21.72
N ALA A 190 28.99 -18.57 22.51
CA ALA A 190 30.47 -18.57 22.53
C ALA A 190 31.03 -17.43 23.40
#